data_AF-A0A2L1U7A5-F1
#
_entry.id   AF-A0A2L1U7A5-F1
#
_cell.length_a   1.000
_cell.length_b   1.000
_cell.length_c   1.000
_cell.angle_alpha   90.00
_cell.angle_beta   90.00
_cell.angle_gamma   90.00
#
_symmetry.space_group_name_H-M   'P 1'
#
loop_
_entity.id
_entity.type
_entity.pdbx_description
1 polymer ?
#
loop_
_entity_poly.entity_id
_entity_poly.type
_entity_poly.pdbx_seq_one_letter_code
_entity_poly.pdbx_strand_id
1 'polypeptide(L)'
;MRLPSQTFLDLSPKGIILLTDDEAQIYSRLVKRDTIAALDIPTIRKLQQEELICAKEISEMLHIPLCIYRVSDSRVVIDNFVQKLK
;
A
#
# COMPACT_ATOMS: atom_id res chain seq x y z
N MET A 1 -11.75 -4.27 -2.35
CA MET A 1 -11.86 -4.55 -3.81
C MET A 1 -10.45 -4.81 -4.31
N ARG A 2 -10.15 -6.01 -4.82
CA ARG A 2 -8.82 -6.33 -5.36
C ARG A 2 -8.82 -6.07 -6.86
N LEU A 3 -7.75 -5.49 -7.39
CA LEU A 3 -7.55 -5.44 -8.83
C LEU A 3 -7.26 -6.85 -9.36
N PRO A 4 -7.77 -7.24 -10.54
CA PRO A 4 -7.41 -8.50 -11.16
C PRO A 4 -5.89 -8.58 -11.39
N SER A 5 -5.27 -9.72 -11.09
CA SER A 5 -3.83 -9.95 -11.29
C SER A 5 -3.38 -9.66 -12.72
N GLN A 6 -4.25 -9.91 -13.71
CA GLN A 6 -4.03 -9.59 -15.12
C GLN A 6 -3.71 -8.11 -15.36
N THR A 7 -4.34 -7.20 -14.60
CA THR A 7 -4.09 -5.77 -14.68
C THR A 7 -2.61 -5.45 -14.42
N PHE A 8 -1.99 -6.13 -13.46
CA PHE A 8 -0.59 -5.91 -13.13
C PHE A 8 0.35 -6.54 -14.16
N LEU A 9 -0.04 -7.66 -14.77
CA LEU A 9 0.70 -8.23 -15.90
C LEU A 9 0.71 -7.26 -17.09
N ASP A 10 -0.46 -6.71 -17.43
CA ASP A 10 -0.62 -5.80 -18.56
C ASP A 10 0.11 -4.46 -18.34
N LEU A 11 0.14 -3.97 -17.10
CA LEU A 11 0.87 -2.75 -16.73
C LEU A 11 2.40 -2.93 -16.73
N SER A 12 2.89 -4.16 -16.55
CA SER A 12 4.31 -4.48 -16.41
C SER A 12 5.08 -3.52 -15.47
N PRO A 13 4.63 -3.36 -14.20
CA PRO A 13 5.28 -2.44 -13.26
C PRO A 13 6.69 -2.93 -12.93
N LYS A 14 7.65 -1.99 -12.78
CA LYS A 14 9.03 -2.33 -12.38
C LYS A 14 9.20 -2.56 -10.88
N GLY A 15 8.20 -2.18 -10.08
CA GLY A 15 8.21 -2.34 -8.63
C GLY A 15 6.92 -1.83 -8.01
N ILE A 16 6.67 -2.23 -6.77
CA ILE A 16 5.48 -1.84 -5.99
C ILE A 16 5.93 -1.05 -4.77
N ILE A 17 5.23 0.04 -4.47
CA ILE A 17 5.40 0.80 -3.22
C ILE A 17 4.06 0.77 -2.51
N LEU A 18 4.01 0.12 -1.35
CA LEU A 18 2.82 0.05 -0.50
C LEU A 18 3.00 1.02 0.67
N LEU A 19 2.10 2.00 0.77
CA LEU A 19 2.06 2.95 1.87
C LEU A 19 1.25 2.36 3.03
N THR A 20 1.82 2.40 4.23
CA THR A 20 1.18 1.91 5.46
C THR A 20 1.22 2.97 6.54
N ASP A 21 0.29 2.92 7.48
CA ASP A 21 0.27 3.82 8.62
C ASP A 21 -0.48 3.16 9.78
N ASP A 22 -0.41 3.77 10.96
CA ASP A 22 -1.19 3.34 12.11
C ASP A 22 -2.71 3.45 11.84
N GLU A 23 -3.48 2.46 12.27
CA GLU A 23 -4.92 2.44 11.99
C GLU A 23 -5.65 3.61 12.66
N ALA A 24 -5.18 4.06 13.84
CA ALA A 24 -5.74 5.23 14.51
C ALA A 24 -5.42 6.53 13.77
N GLN A 25 -4.23 6.62 13.15
CA GLN A 25 -3.84 7.76 12.33
C GLN A 25 -4.67 7.82 11.04
N ILE A 26 -4.87 6.68 10.39
CA ILE A 26 -5.72 6.57 9.20
C ILE A 26 -7.16 6.95 9.56
N TYR A 27 -7.70 6.39 10.64
CA TYR A 27 -9.03 6.74 11.14
C TYR A 27 -9.16 8.24 11.39
N SER A 28 -8.21 8.85 12.11
CA SER A 28 -8.21 10.30 12.39
C SER A 28 -8.23 11.13 11.11
N ARG A 29 -7.44 10.75 10.09
CA ARG A 29 -7.41 11.44 8.79
C ARG A 29 -8.71 11.25 8.01
N LEU A 30 -9.30 10.06 8.04
CA LEU A 30 -10.59 9.78 7.40
C LEU A 30 -11.74 10.59 8.01
N VAL A 31 -11.82 10.64 9.35
CA VAL A 31 -12.83 11.45 10.06
C VAL A 31 -12.69 12.93 9.71
N LYS A 32 -11.44 13.43 9.67
CA LYS A 32 -11.16 14.82 9.27
C LYS A 32 -11.54 15.12 7.82
N ARG A 33 -11.42 14.15 6.92
CA ARG A 33 -11.69 14.32 5.49
C ARG A 33 -13.19 14.27 5.18
N ASP A 34 -13.89 13.26 5.69
CA ASP A 34 -15.22 12.91 5.18
C ASP A 34 -16.38 13.31 6.10
N THR A 35 -16.13 13.88 7.29
CA THR A 35 -17.15 14.30 8.31
C THR A 35 -18.09 13.19 8.80
N ILE A 36 -18.24 12.09 8.06
CA ILE A 36 -19.05 10.91 8.36
C ILE A 36 -18.08 9.73 8.46
N ALA A 37 -17.83 9.27 9.69
CA ALA A 37 -16.96 8.13 9.97
C ALA A 37 -17.60 6.82 9.49
N ALA A 38 -17.44 6.47 8.21
CA ALA A 38 -18.04 5.26 7.65
C ALA A 38 -17.24 3.97 7.92
N LEU A 39 -15.97 4.08 8.33
CA LEU A 39 -15.09 2.93 8.54
C LEU A 39 -14.57 2.92 9.98
N ASP A 40 -14.74 1.79 10.67
CA ASP A 40 -14.19 1.55 12.00
C ASP A 40 -12.73 1.05 11.90
N ILE A 41 -12.00 1.15 13.01
CA ILE A 41 -10.59 0.74 13.10
C ILE A 41 -10.39 -0.75 12.69
N PRO A 42 -11.24 -1.71 13.12
CA PRO A 42 -11.15 -3.09 12.65
C PRO A 42 -11.24 -3.24 11.13
N THR A 43 -12.13 -2.50 10.46
CA THR A 43 -12.23 -2.53 9.00
C THR A 43 -10.98 -1.94 8.35
N ILE A 44 -10.46 -0.82 8.86
CA ILE A 44 -9.22 -0.22 8.37
C ILE A 44 -8.05 -1.21 8.48
N ARG A 45 -7.92 -1.90 9.62
CA ARG A 45 -6.90 -2.94 9.82
C ARG A 45 -7.03 -4.07 8.80
N LYS A 46 -8.25 -4.58 8.61
CA LYS A 46 -8.52 -5.64 7.65
C LYS A 46 -8.13 -5.23 6.23
N LEU A 47 -8.50 -4.01 5.82
CA LEU A 47 -8.15 -3.48 4.50
C LEU A 47 -6.64 -3.37 4.30
N GLN A 48 -5.91 -2.79 5.27
CA GLN A 48 -4.45 -2.72 5.20
C GLN A 48 -3.81 -4.11 5.13
N GLN A 49 -4.32 -5.09 5.88
CA GLN A 49 -3.83 -6.47 5.81
C GLN A 49 -4.09 -7.11 4.45
N GLU A 50 -5.27 -6.89 3.86
CA GLU A 50 -5.59 -7.38 2.51
C GLU A 50 -4.69 -6.75 1.44
N GLU A 51 -4.38 -5.47 1.56
CA GLU A 51 -3.45 -4.75 0.67
C GLU A 51 -2.01 -5.27 0.82
N LEU A 52 -1.56 -5.53 2.05
CA LEU A 52 -0.26 -6.14 2.32
C LEU A 52 -0.12 -7.53 1.70
N ILE A 53 -1.15 -8.37 1.82
CA ILE A 53 -1.17 -9.70 1.22
C ILE A 53 -1.14 -9.58 -0.31
N CYS A 54 -2.01 -8.75 -0.88
CA CYS A 54 -2.09 -8.57 -2.32
C CYS A 54 -0.77 -8.03 -2.91
N ALA A 55 -0.13 -7.05 -2.26
CA ALA A 55 1.14 -6.49 -2.73
C ALA A 55 2.26 -7.53 -2.73
N LYS A 56 2.31 -8.41 -1.73
CA LYS A 56 3.26 -9.54 -1.70
C LYS A 56 2.96 -10.56 -2.79
N GLU A 57 1.71 -10.97 -2.95
CA GLU A 57 1.28 -11.91 -4.00
C GLU A 57 1.68 -11.40 -5.39
N ILE A 58 1.43 -10.12 -5.70
CA ILE A 58 1.78 -9.54 -7.01
C ILE A 58 3.30 -9.38 -7.17
N SER A 59 4.02 -8.98 -6.12
CA SER A 59 5.48 -8.88 -6.13
C SER A 59 6.14 -10.22 -6.43
N GLU A 60 5.67 -11.29 -5.79
CA GLU A 60 6.14 -12.66 -6.01
C GLU A 60 5.76 -13.16 -7.41
N MET A 61 4.51 -12.95 -7.83
CA MET A 61 4.00 -13.39 -9.14
C MET A 61 4.74 -12.73 -10.31
N LEU A 62 5.06 -11.44 -10.21
CA LEU A 62 5.75 -10.71 -11.27
C LEU A 62 7.27 -10.70 -11.11
N HIS A 63 7.79 -11.27 -10.01
CA HIS A 63 9.20 -11.18 -9.62
C HIS A 63 9.74 -9.73 -9.59
N ILE A 64 8.92 -8.80 -9.08
CA ILE A 64 9.28 -7.39 -8.98
C ILE A 64 9.50 -6.98 -7.52
N PRO A 65 10.39 -6.02 -7.27
CA PRO A 65 10.65 -5.55 -5.92
C PRO A 65 9.43 -4.86 -5.29
N LEU A 66 9.23 -5.10 -3.99
CA LEU A 66 8.20 -4.49 -3.14
C LEU A 66 8.85 -3.64 -2.05
N CYS A 67 8.41 -2.38 -1.92
CA CYS A 67 8.73 -1.50 -0.81
C CYS A 67 7.50 -1.28 0.05
N ILE A 68 7.53 -1.75 1.30
CA ILE A 68 6.53 -1.39 2.31
C ILE A 68 7.07 -0.16 3.04
N TYR A 69 6.37 0.96 2.92
CA TYR A 69 6.78 2.24 3.46
C TYR A 69 5.77 2.72 4.49
N ARG A 70 6.23 3.02 5.71
CA ARG A 70 5.37 3.66 6.70
C ARG A 70 5.39 5.16 6.50
N VAL A 71 4.24 5.83 6.56
CA VAL A 71 4.13 7.28 6.33
C VAL A 71 5.02 8.10 7.28
N SER A 72 5.28 7.58 8.48
CA SER A 72 6.20 8.18 9.46
C SER A 72 7.69 8.05 9.11
N ASP A 73 8.05 7.22 8.14
CA ASP A 73 9.44 6.97 7.77
C ASP A 73 10.02 8.12 6.93
N SER A 74 11.34 8.10 6.77
CA SER A 74 12.03 9.08 5.93
C SER A 74 11.80 8.79 4.44
N ARG A 75 11.45 9.84 3.69
CA ARG A 75 11.28 9.78 2.23
C ARG A 75 12.50 9.22 1.48
N VAL A 76 13.69 9.32 2.07
CA VAL A 76 14.94 8.75 1.54
C VAL A 76 14.80 7.26 1.20
N VAL A 77 13.96 6.51 1.94
CA VAL A 77 13.68 5.09 1.65
C VAL A 77 13.04 4.90 0.28
N ILE A 78 12.04 5.73 -0.05
CA ILE A 78 11.36 5.70 -1.35
C ILE A 78 12.32 6.13 -2.46
N ASP A 79 13.06 7.21 -2.25
CA ASP A 79 13.98 7.73 -3.26
C ASP A 79 15.06 6.68 -3.61
N ASN A 80 15.62 6.01 -2.59
CA ASN A 80 16.56 4.91 -2.77
C ASN A 80 15.92 3.71 -3.47
N PHE A 81 14.68 3.37 -3.14
CA PHE A 81 13.96 2.29 -3.81
C PHE A 81 13.77 2.58 -5.30
N VAL A 82 13.27 3.76 -5.64
CA VAL A 82 13.04 4.18 -7.03
C VAL A 82 14.35 4.24 -7.82
N GLN A 83 15.46 4.65 -7.21
CA GLN A 83 16.77 4.62 -7.86
C GLN A 83 17.23 3.20 -8.23
N LYS A 84 16.90 2.18 -7.42
CA LYS A 84 17.22 0.77 -7.70
C LYS A 84 16.37 0.15 -8.82
N LEU A 85 15.28 0.82 -9.23
CA LEU A 85 14.39 0.37 -10.32
C LEU A 85 14.77 0.93 -11.70
N LYS A 86 15.71 1.88 -11.73
CA LYS A 86 16.25 2.46 -12.97
C LYS A 86 17.27 1.51 -13.59
#